data_AF-A0A2E8KPB7-F1
#
_entry.id   AF-A0A2E8KPB7-F1
#
_cell.length_a   1.000
_cell.length_b   1.000
_cell.length_c   1.000
_cell.angle_alpha   90.00
_cell.angle_beta   90.00
_cell.angle_gamma   90.00
#
_symmetry.space_group_name_H-M   'P 1'
#
loop_
_entity.id
_entity.type
_entity.pdbx_description
1 polymer ?
#
loop_
_entity_poly.entity_id
_entity_poly.type
_entity_poly.pdbx_seq_one_letter_code
_entity_poly.pdbx_strand_id
1 'polypeptide(L)'
;MRSQSVAWLLRTSGIPVKLLEGGYKAYRSYARSMYDEPLNLAILGGLTGSAKTDIIGELDAVDGERVLDLEGLAMHFGSAFGNLEGHKQPTSRHFSNLLFAELRKIDAWGSNPRPIWVENESRTIGKVNLPEPFFTQMLNSTCFEMSRTNADRVNHLVNMYGDIDKKLLANAFERISPKLGSQHSKAAIEFLDSDDLASAAEIALVYYDKTYNHGLKKRPNMNRVTVDCRNLSPFECAQHLSEFLTNYLKK
;
A
#
# COMPACT_ATOMS: atom_id res chain seq x y z
N MET A 1 37.54 -6.58 1.27
CA MET A 1 38.53 -6.21 2.31
C MET A 1 37.89 -5.46 3.49
N ARG A 2 37.20 -4.33 3.31
CA ARG A 2 36.65 -3.53 4.44
C ARG A 2 35.65 -4.28 5.35
N SER A 3 34.71 -5.03 4.79
CA SER A 3 33.72 -5.79 5.57
C SER A 3 34.32 -6.98 6.32
N GLN A 4 35.43 -7.55 5.83
CA GLN A 4 36.13 -8.66 6.49
C GLN A 4 36.83 -8.19 7.77
N SER A 5 37.48 -7.03 7.74
CA SER A 5 38.14 -6.46 8.92
C SER A 5 37.14 -6.13 10.04
N VAL A 6 35.97 -5.59 9.70
CA VAL A 6 34.90 -5.31 10.69
C VAL A 6 34.33 -6.61 11.24
N ALA A 7 34.05 -7.60 10.39
CA ALA A 7 33.56 -8.90 10.85
C ALA A 7 34.56 -9.63 11.74
N TRP A 8 35.86 -9.54 11.45
CA TRP A 8 36.91 -10.08 12.31
C TRP A 8 36.90 -9.41 13.68
N LEU A 9 36.87 -8.07 13.75
CA LEU A 9 36.83 -7.33 15.01
C LEU A 9 35.62 -7.72 15.87
N LEU A 10 34.43 -7.74 15.27
CA LEU A 10 33.20 -8.10 15.98
C LEU A 10 33.24 -9.55 16.51
N ARG A 11 33.75 -10.49 15.72
CA ARG A 11 33.93 -11.89 16.16
C ARG A 11 34.90 -12.00 17.33
N THR A 12 36.00 -11.24 17.31
CA THR A 12 36.97 -11.19 18.44
C THR A 12 36.32 -10.68 19.72
N SER A 13 35.34 -9.77 19.62
CA SER A 13 34.53 -9.30 20.75
C SER A 13 33.38 -10.24 21.15
N GLY A 14 33.33 -11.47 20.61
CA GLY A 14 32.30 -12.45 20.92
C GLY A 14 30.95 -12.23 20.21
N ILE A 15 30.86 -11.29 19.26
CA ILE A 15 29.63 -11.01 18.52
C ILE A 15 29.56 -11.94 17.30
N PRO A 16 28.52 -12.77 17.16
CA PRO A 16 28.36 -13.64 16.00
C PRO A 16 28.10 -12.79 14.74
N VAL A 17 28.94 -12.96 13.71
CA VAL A 17 28.80 -12.24 12.44
C VAL A 17 28.77 -13.21 11.26
N LYS A 18 27.77 -13.03 10.39
CA LYS A 18 27.70 -13.65 9.06
C LYS A 18 28.05 -12.61 7.99
N LEU A 19 28.83 -13.02 7.00
CA LEU A 19 29.15 -12.20 5.84
C LEU A 19 28.38 -12.71 4.64
N LEU A 20 27.84 -11.79 3.85
CA LEU A 20 27.25 -12.10 2.55
C LEU A 20 28.38 -12.46 1.58
N GLU A 21 28.28 -13.65 0.99
CA GLU A 21 29.16 -14.05 -0.10
C GLU A 21 28.99 -13.09 -1.29
N GLY A 22 30.11 -12.66 -1.89
CA GLY A 22 30.11 -11.61 -2.93
C GLY A 22 29.67 -10.20 -2.45
N GLY A 23 29.35 -10.03 -1.18
CA GLY A 23 28.97 -8.77 -0.55
C GLY A 23 27.63 -8.20 -1.02
N TYR A 24 27.37 -6.93 -0.67
CA TYR A 24 26.08 -6.28 -0.93
C TYR A 24 25.69 -6.23 -2.42
N LYS A 25 26.67 -6.14 -3.33
CA LYS A 25 26.40 -6.15 -4.78
C LYS A 25 25.84 -7.49 -5.23
N ALA A 26 26.41 -8.61 -4.76
CA ALA A 26 25.92 -9.95 -5.08
C ALA A 26 24.52 -10.18 -4.49
N TYR A 27 24.31 -9.81 -3.22
CA TYR A 27 22.98 -9.85 -2.58
C TYR A 27 21.92 -9.10 -3.40
N ARG A 28 22.24 -7.88 -3.83
CA ARG A 28 21.33 -7.07 -4.67
C ARG A 28 21.05 -7.68 -6.03
N SER A 29 22.03 -8.38 -6.61
CA SER A 29 21.84 -9.08 -7.88
C SER A 29 20.87 -10.24 -7.69
N TYR A 30 21.08 -11.03 -6.64
CA TYR A 30 20.21 -12.15 -6.27
C TYR A 30 18.79 -11.69 -5.93
N ALA A 31 18.64 -10.68 -5.07
CA ALA A 31 17.33 -10.14 -4.70
C ALA A 31 16.54 -9.66 -5.93
N ARG A 32 17.21 -9.14 -6.96
CA ARG A 32 16.56 -8.69 -8.19
C ARG A 32 16.10 -9.85 -9.07
N SER A 33 16.93 -10.88 -9.24
CA SER A 33 16.56 -12.04 -10.05
C SER A 33 15.35 -12.77 -9.47
N MET A 34 15.17 -12.72 -8.15
CA MET A 34 14.00 -13.31 -7.49
C MET A 34 12.67 -12.63 -7.86
N TYR A 35 12.66 -11.40 -8.38
CA TYR A 35 11.41 -10.76 -8.84
C TYR A 35 10.91 -11.33 -10.17
N ASP A 36 11.76 -12.01 -10.94
CA ASP A 36 11.38 -12.71 -12.16
C ASP A 36 10.69 -14.06 -11.85
N GLU A 37 10.88 -14.59 -10.63
CA GLU A 37 10.23 -15.81 -10.18
C GLU A 37 8.73 -15.58 -9.95
N PRO A 38 7.86 -16.54 -10.33
CA PRO A 38 6.42 -16.41 -10.18
C PRO A 38 5.98 -16.20 -8.73
N LEU A 39 5.05 -15.27 -8.55
CA LEU A 39 4.36 -14.96 -7.31
C LEU A 39 2.87 -15.20 -7.50
N ASN A 40 2.25 -15.84 -6.52
CA ASN A 40 0.80 -15.96 -6.47
C ASN A 40 0.23 -14.80 -5.67
N LEU A 41 -0.34 -13.79 -6.34
CA LEU A 41 -0.82 -12.56 -5.70
C LEU A 41 -2.34 -12.42 -5.81
N ALA A 42 -2.95 -11.89 -4.75
CA ALA A 42 -4.30 -11.37 -4.71
C ALA A 42 -4.23 -9.85 -4.50
N ILE A 43 -4.64 -9.07 -5.49
CA ILE A 43 -4.53 -7.62 -5.42
C ILE A 43 -5.76 -7.05 -4.70
N LEU A 44 -5.54 -6.29 -3.63
CA LEU A 44 -6.60 -5.61 -2.89
C LEU A 44 -6.84 -4.22 -3.49
N GLY A 45 -7.95 -4.11 -4.23
CA GLY A 45 -8.43 -2.86 -4.80
C GLY A 45 -9.44 -2.15 -3.91
N GLY A 46 -9.60 -0.85 -4.13
CA GLY A 46 -10.62 -0.06 -3.47
C GLY A 46 -10.36 1.43 -3.61
N LEU A 47 -11.43 2.21 -3.60
CA LEU A 47 -11.35 3.68 -3.63
C LEU A 47 -10.62 4.25 -2.39
N THR A 48 -10.30 5.54 -2.45
CA THR A 48 -9.70 6.24 -1.30
C THR A 48 -10.72 6.36 -0.17
N GLY A 49 -10.29 6.22 1.08
CA GLY A 49 -11.20 6.19 2.22
C GLY A 49 -11.76 4.80 2.54
N SER A 50 -11.47 3.77 1.74
CA SER A 50 -11.99 2.41 1.95
C SER A 50 -11.28 1.61 3.08
N ALA A 51 -10.51 2.26 3.95
CA ALA A 51 -9.76 1.63 5.05
C ALA A 51 -8.80 0.50 4.63
N LYS A 52 -8.19 0.61 3.43
CA LYS A 52 -7.32 -0.45 2.88
C LYS A 52 -6.17 -0.82 3.82
N THR A 53 -5.48 0.18 4.37
CA THR A 53 -4.36 -0.02 5.29
C THR A 53 -4.79 -0.76 6.55
N ASP A 54 -5.91 -0.36 7.17
CA ASP A 54 -6.47 -1.04 8.35
C ASP A 54 -6.85 -2.50 8.01
N ILE A 55 -7.53 -2.72 6.89
CA ILE A 55 -7.97 -4.05 6.44
C ILE A 55 -6.77 -4.97 6.16
N ILE A 56 -5.67 -4.42 5.65
CA ILE A 56 -4.42 -5.15 5.42
C ILE A 56 -3.81 -5.63 6.73
N GLY A 57 -3.80 -4.77 7.76
CA GLY A 57 -3.38 -5.18 9.10
C GLY A 57 -4.25 -6.29 9.67
N GLU A 58 -5.57 -6.18 9.50
CA GLU A 58 -6.52 -7.20 9.95
C GLU A 58 -6.38 -8.51 9.15
N LEU A 59 -6.10 -8.45 7.84
CA LEU A 59 -5.84 -9.63 7.00
C LEU A 59 -4.59 -10.38 7.45
N ASP A 60 -3.54 -9.68 7.89
CA ASP A 60 -2.30 -10.32 8.37
C ASP A 60 -2.54 -11.10 9.67
N ALA A 61 -3.58 -10.75 10.43
CA ALA A 61 -4.01 -11.46 11.63
C ALA A 61 -4.94 -12.66 11.32
N VAL A 62 -5.40 -12.84 10.08
CA VAL A 62 -6.24 -13.98 9.69
C VAL A 62 -5.36 -15.21 9.45
N ASP A 63 -5.70 -16.32 10.13
CA ASP A 63 -4.94 -17.57 10.02
C ASP A 63 -4.81 -18.05 8.57
N GLY A 64 -3.56 -18.32 8.18
CA GLY A 64 -3.21 -18.85 6.85
C GLY A 64 -3.10 -17.80 5.76
N GLU A 65 -3.51 -16.54 6.01
CA GLU A 65 -3.27 -15.44 5.09
C GLU A 65 -1.83 -14.96 5.12
N ARG A 66 -1.44 -14.30 4.03
CA ARG A 66 -0.14 -13.65 3.89
C ARG A 66 -0.35 -12.30 3.26
N VAL A 67 0.28 -11.28 3.83
CA VAL A 67 0.08 -9.90 3.41
C VAL A 67 1.42 -9.24 3.08
N LEU A 68 1.41 -8.39 2.07
CA LEU A 68 2.52 -7.53 1.70
C LEU A 68 2.03 -6.07 1.66
N ASP A 69 2.34 -5.35 2.74
CA ASP A 69 2.06 -3.92 2.90
C ASP A 69 3.10 -3.08 2.13
N LEU A 70 2.74 -2.63 0.93
CA LEU A 70 3.65 -1.87 0.06
C LEU A 70 3.78 -0.42 0.54
N GLU A 71 2.68 0.19 1.00
CA GLU A 71 2.67 1.55 1.55
C GLU A 71 3.54 1.64 2.80
N GLY A 72 3.41 0.70 3.74
CA GLY A 72 4.25 0.61 4.93
C GLY A 72 5.73 0.44 4.60
N LEU A 73 6.07 -0.47 3.67
CA LEU A 73 7.45 -0.64 3.19
C LEU A 73 8.00 0.62 2.50
N ALA A 74 7.14 1.38 1.82
CA ALA A 74 7.50 2.64 1.17
C ALA A 74 7.49 3.83 2.12
N MET A 75 7.10 3.65 3.39
CA MET A 75 6.78 4.74 4.33
C MET A 75 5.91 5.80 3.64
N HIS A 76 4.92 5.32 2.89
CA HIS A 76 3.94 6.13 2.19
C HIS A 76 2.64 6.06 3.00
N PHE A 77 2.10 7.22 3.33
CA PHE A 77 0.98 7.32 4.27
C PHE A 77 -0.36 7.52 3.54
N GLY A 78 -0.45 7.06 2.29
CA GLY A 78 -1.66 7.17 1.48
C GLY A 78 -1.96 8.58 0.96
N SER A 79 -2.08 8.73 -0.36
CA SER A 79 -2.75 9.90 -0.97
C SER A 79 -2.06 11.28 -0.80
N ALA A 80 -2.71 12.35 -1.29
CA ALA A 80 -2.23 13.72 -1.19
C ALA A 80 -2.31 14.29 0.26
N PHE A 81 -3.06 13.63 1.14
CA PHE A 81 -3.18 13.96 2.57
C PHE A 81 -2.36 13.05 3.48
N GLY A 82 -1.66 12.03 2.97
CA GLY A 82 -1.04 11.03 3.84
C GLY A 82 0.19 11.49 4.60
N ASN A 83 1.12 12.13 3.89
CA ASN A 83 2.41 12.48 4.47
C ASN A 83 2.46 13.95 4.91
N LEU A 84 1.50 14.37 5.72
CA LEU A 84 1.41 15.77 6.20
C LEU A 84 2.57 16.13 7.13
N GLU A 85 3.11 15.14 7.83
CA GLU A 85 4.24 15.28 8.75
C GLU A 85 5.62 15.15 8.08
N GLY A 86 5.69 14.84 6.78
CA GLY A 86 6.92 14.88 6.00
C GLY A 86 7.90 13.74 6.27
N HIS A 87 7.41 12.57 6.65
CA HIS A 87 8.20 11.34 6.81
C HIS A 87 9.03 11.02 5.55
N LYS A 88 10.29 10.62 5.75
CA LYS A 88 11.22 10.36 4.65
C LYS A 88 11.00 8.96 4.08
N GLN A 89 10.53 8.89 2.85
CA GLN A 89 10.49 7.64 2.08
C GLN A 89 11.89 7.05 1.83
N PRO A 90 12.02 5.71 1.71
CA PRO A 90 13.26 5.09 1.33
C PRO A 90 13.60 5.43 -0.13
N THR A 91 14.87 5.27 -0.51
CA THR A 91 15.21 5.25 -1.94
C THR A 91 14.61 4.02 -2.61
N SER A 92 14.29 4.06 -3.91
CA SER A 92 13.73 2.89 -4.63
C SER A 92 14.65 1.66 -4.54
N ARG A 93 15.96 1.88 -4.45
CA ARG A 93 16.96 0.83 -4.21
C ARG A 93 16.84 0.20 -2.83
N HIS A 94 16.59 0.99 -1.79
CA HIS A 94 16.43 0.48 -0.43
C HIS A 94 15.09 -0.22 -0.28
N PHE A 95 14.01 0.39 -0.79
CA PHE A 95 12.70 -0.25 -0.90
C PHE A 95 12.77 -1.62 -1.57
N SER A 96 13.44 -1.73 -2.72
CA SER A 96 13.62 -3.02 -3.40
C SER A 96 14.39 -4.07 -2.57
N ASN A 97 15.17 -3.68 -1.56
CA ASN A 97 15.74 -4.66 -0.62
C ASN A 97 14.74 -5.01 0.49
N LEU A 98 13.96 -4.04 0.98
CA LEU A 98 12.93 -4.24 2.00
C LEU A 98 11.82 -5.16 1.47
N LEU A 99 11.32 -4.88 0.26
CA LEU A 99 10.36 -5.72 -0.45
C LEU A 99 10.85 -7.16 -0.60
N PHE A 100 12.10 -7.36 -1.04
CA PHE A 100 12.68 -8.70 -1.15
C PHE A 100 12.77 -9.40 0.21
N ALA A 101 13.17 -8.68 1.26
CA ALA A 101 13.24 -9.23 2.60
C ALA A 101 11.86 -9.64 3.13
N GLU A 102 10.82 -8.85 2.87
CA GLU A 102 9.46 -9.15 3.31
C GLU A 102 8.89 -10.35 2.55
N LEU A 103 9.04 -10.40 1.22
CA LEU A 103 8.66 -11.56 0.40
C LEU A 103 9.34 -12.86 0.89
N ARG A 104 10.61 -12.78 1.30
CA ARG A 104 11.32 -13.91 1.91
C ARG A 104 10.75 -14.30 3.28
N LYS A 105 10.34 -13.33 4.10
CA LYS A 105 9.80 -13.53 5.44
C LYS A 105 8.44 -14.23 5.40
N ILE A 106 7.57 -13.84 4.46
CA ILE A 106 6.24 -14.45 4.25
C ILE A 106 6.28 -15.70 3.36
N ASP A 107 7.47 -16.23 3.08
CA ASP A 107 7.68 -17.43 2.26
C ASP A 107 7.00 -17.35 0.88
N ALA A 108 7.16 -16.22 0.19
CA ALA A 108 6.42 -15.91 -1.03
C ALA A 108 6.66 -16.90 -2.19
N TRP A 109 7.81 -17.57 -2.20
CA TRP A 109 8.18 -18.60 -3.18
C TRP A 109 8.15 -20.02 -2.60
N GLY A 110 7.55 -20.20 -1.42
CA GLY A 110 7.37 -21.51 -0.80
C GLY A 110 6.21 -22.30 -1.42
N SER A 111 5.89 -23.43 -0.79
CA SER A 111 4.85 -24.35 -1.28
C SER A 111 3.43 -23.98 -0.87
N ASN A 112 3.22 -22.89 -0.14
CA ASN A 112 1.88 -22.44 0.25
C ASN A 112 1.11 -21.95 -0.99
N PRO A 113 0.04 -22.65 -1.41
CA PRO A 113 -0.70 -22.31 -2.62
C PRO A 113 -1.60 -21.08 -2.43
N ARG A 114 -1.81 -20.60 -1.20
CA ARG A 114 -2.69 -19.46 -0.93
C ARG A 114 -2.05 -18.17 -1.45
N PRO A 115 -2.74 -17.34 -2.26
CA PRO A 115 -2.20 -16.07 -2.75
C PRO A 115 -1.79 -15.11 -1.63
N ILE A 116 -0.85 -14.22 -1.93
CA ILE A 116 -0.41 -13.13 -1.04
C ILE A 116 -1.25 -11.90 -1.34
N TRP A 117 -1.86 -11.31 -0.32
CA TRP A 117 -2.57 -10.04 -0.45
C TRP A 117 -1.60 -8.88 -0.64
N VAL A 118 -1.84 -8.07 -1.66
CA VAL A 118 -1.01 -6.89 -1.99
C VAL A 118 -1.89 -5.71 -2.36
N GLU A 119 -1.53 -4.51 -1.92
CA GLU A 119 -2.23 -3.27 -2.29
C GLU A 119 -2.21 -3.03 -3.81
N ASN A 120 -3.32 -2.52 -4.35
CA ASN A 120 -3.42 -2.11 -5.75
C ASN A 120 -2.69 -0.78 -6.05
N GLU A 121 -1.39 -0.75 -5.78
CA GLU A 121 -0.58 0.43 -5.99
C GLU A 121 -0.24 0.66 -7.48
N SER A 122 0.20 1.88 -7.78
CA SER A 122 0.79 2.16 -9.09
C SER A 122 2.25 1.71 -9.14
N ARG A 123 2.86 1.79 -10.33
CA ARG A 123 4.30 1.51 -10.50
C ARG A 123 5.18 2.35 -9.56
N THR A 124 4.67 3.50 -9.15
CA THR A 124 5.29 4.42 -8.19
C THR A 124 4.45 4.53 -6.92
N ILE A 125 5.09 4.45 -5.76
CA ILE A 125 4.49 4.73 -4.46
C ILE A 125 5.20 5.97 -3.89
N GLY A 126 4.61 7.15 -4.08
CA GLY A 126 5.30 8.42 -3.90
C GLY A 126 6.54 8.52 -4.79
N LYS A 127 7.74 8.57 -4.19
CA LYS A 127 9.04 8.65 -4.89
C LYS A 127 9.69 7.28 -5.15
N VAL A 128 9.10 6.21 -4.60
CA VAL A 128 9.61 4.85 -4.73
C VAL A 128 9.08 4.23 -6.02
N ASN A 129 9.95 3.52 -6.74
CA ASN A 129 9.57 2.73 -7.92
C ASN A 129 9.54 1.25 -7.54
N LEU A 130 8.46 0.56 -7.89
CA LEU A 130 8.39 -0.89 -7.81
C LEU A 130 9.33 -1.54 -8.85
N PRO A 131 9.97 -2.69 -8.53
CA PRO A 131 10.67 -3.50 -9.53
C PRO A 131 9.71 -3.87 -10.68
N GLU A 132 10.16 -3.72 -11.93
CA GLU A 132 9.30 -4.01 -13.11
C GLU A 132 8.74 -5.43 -13.15
N PRO A 133 9.54 -6.49 -12.90
CA PRO A 133 9.00 -7.85 -12.94
C PRO A 133 7.88 -8.03 -11.91
N PHE A 134 8.09 -7.56 -10.67
CA PHE A 134 7.07 -7.59 -9.62
C PHE A 134 5.79 -6.83 -10.01
N PHE A 135 5.93 -5.59 -10.52
CA PHE A 135 4.77 -4.81 -10.96
C PHE A 135 4.01 -5.45 -12.11
N THR A 136 4.72 -6.11 -13.04
CA THR A 136 4.11 -6.85 -14.14
C THR A 136 3.28 -8.03 -13.62
N GLN A 137 3.80 -8.74 -12.63
CA GLN A 137 3.05 -9.82 -11.96
C GLN A 137 1.78 -9.27 -11.29
N MET A 138 1.87 -8.16 -10.56
CA MET A 138 0.68 -7.51 -9.97
C MET A 138 -0.41 -7.19 -11.01
N LEU A 139 -0.03 -6.69 -12.18
CA LEU A 139 -0.99 -6.37 -13.25
C LEU A 139 -1.68 -7.61 -13.84
N ASN A 140 -1.03 -8.76 -13.78
CA ASN A 140 -1.54 -10.03 -14.30
C ASN A 140 -2.32 -10.82 -13.23
N SER A 141 -2.30 -10.38 -11.98
CA SER A 141 -3.03 -11.00 -10.88
C SER A 141 -4.49 -10.54 -10.82
N THR A 142 -5.32 -11.31 -10.11
CA THR A 142 -6.72 -10.93 -9.88
C THR A 142 -6.79 -9.82 -8.84
N CYS A 143 -7.54 -8.77 -9.16
CA CYS A 143 -7.83 -7.66 -8.28
C CYS A 143 -9.21 -7.80 -7.66
N PHE A 144 -9.26 -7.97 -6.35
CA PHE A 144 -10.46 -7.97 -5.54
C PHE A 144 -10.78 -6.52 -5.14
N GLU A 145 -11.68 -5.91 -5.91
CA GLU A 145 -12.06 -4.51 -5.76
C GLU A 145 -13.14 -4.38 -4.68
N MET A 146 -12.76 -3.87 -3.52
CA MET A 146 -13.72 -3.66 -2.42
C MET A 146 -14.67 -2.50 -2.74
N SER A 147 -15.96 -2.78 -2.67
CA SER A 147 -16.98 -1.74 -2.67
C SER A 147 -17.32 -1.31 -1.24
N ARG A 148 -17.38 0.01 -1.03
CA ARG A 148 -17.70 0.69 0.25
C ARG A 148 -18.73 1.77 -0.02
N THR A 149 -19.56 2.09 0.97
CA THR A 149 -20.50 3.23 0.84
C THR A 149 -19.75 4.55 0.90
N ASN A 150 -20.36 5.65 0.44
CA ASN A 150 -19.78 6.98 0.64
C ASN A 150 -19.62 7.30 2.14
N ALA A 151 -20.61 6.92 2.94
CA ALA A 151 -20.59 7.11 4.39
C ALA A 151 -19.43 6.36 5.05
N ASP A 152 -19.17 5.10 4.68
CA ASP A 152 -18.02 4.32 5.18
C ASP A 152 -16.71 5.09 4.96
N ARG A 153 -16.57 5.64 3.74
CA ARG A 153 -15.35 6.33 3.31
C ARG A 153 -15.17 7.67 3.99
N VAL A 154 -16.23 8.46 4.10
CA VAL A 154 -16.20 9.76 4.79
C VAL A 154 -15.90 9.56 6.27
N ASN A 155 -16.58 8.63 6.94
CA ASN A 155 -16.35 8.33 8.35
C ASN A 155 -14.90 7.90 8.62
N HIS A 156 -14.35 7.03 7.77
CA HIS A 156 -12.96 6.61 7.91
C HIS A 156 -11.98 7.79 7.71
N LEU A 157 -12.21 8.67 6.73
CA LEU A 157 -11.37 9.86 6.54
C LEU A 157 -11.49 10.83 7.72
N VAL A 158 -12.68 11.05 8.25
CA VAL A 158 -12.89 11.89 9.44
C VAL A 158 -12.13 11.32 10.64
N ASN A 159 -12.18 10.00 10.86
CA ASN A 159 -11.44 9.35 11.93
C ASN A 159 -9.91 9.46 11.73
N MET A 160 -9.43 9.30 10.49
CA MET A 160 -8.00 9.36 10.17
C MET A 160 -7.43 10.78 10.30
N TYR A 161 -8.19 11.80 9.93
CA TYR A 161 -7.71 13.19 9.86
C TYR A 161 -8.25 14.09 10.98
N GLY A 162 -9.10 13.57 11.87
CA GLY A 162 -9.78 14.35 12.91
C GLY A 162 -8.84 15.10 13.85
N ASP A 163 -7.69 14.51 14.18
CA ASP A 163 -6.70 15.10 15.09
C ASP A 163 -5.58 15.87 14.36
N ILE A 164 -5.64 15.95 13.04
CA ILE A 164 -4.61 16.62 12.23
C ILE A 164 -4.84 18.13 12.21
N ASP A 165 -3.76 18.91 12.28
CA ASP A 165 -3.82 20.37 12.16
C ASP A 165 -4.52 20.78 10.85
N LYS A 166 -5.63 21.52 11.00
CA LYS A 166 -6.44 22.05 9.89
C LYS A 166 -5.61 22.82 8.87
N LYS A 167 -4.54 23.51 9.28
CA LYS A 167 -3.63 24.20 8.35
C LYS A 167 -2.91 23.23 7.43
N LEU A 168 -2.52 22.06 7.92
CA LEU A 168 -1.90 21.02 7.10
C LEU A 168 -2.92 20.46 6.09
N LEU A 169 -4.17 20.26 6.52
CA LEU A 169 -5.26 19.82 5.64
C LEU A 169 -5.58 20.88 4.57
N ALA A 170 -5.67 22.16 4.95
CA ALA A 170 -5.91 23.27 4.02
C ALA A 170 -4.79 23.36 2.97
N ASN A 171 -3.52 23.30 3.39
CA ASN A 171 -2.38 23.25 2.47
C ASN A 171 -2.46 22.07 1.49
N ALA A 172 -2.96 20.91 1.96
CA ALA A 172 -3.14 19.75 1.08
C ALA A 172 -4.25 19.98 0.03
N PHE A 173 -5.36 20.64 0.39
CA PHE A 173 -6.38 21.07 -0.57
C PHE A 173 -5.81 22.05 -1.60
N GLU A 174 -5.01 23.03 -1.18
CA GLU A 174 -4.35 23.96 -2.09
C GLU A 174 -3.44 23.24 -3.10
N ARG A 175 -2.67 22.23 -2.66
CA ARG A 175 -1.81 21.43 -3.55
C ARG A 175 -2.60 20.68 -4.62
N ILE A 176 -3.79 20.19 -4.32
CA ILE A 176 -4.65 19.45 -5.28
C ILE A 176 -5.60 20.35 -6.07
N SER A 177 -5.73 21.62 -5.69
CA SER A 177 -6.59 22.63 -6.32
C SER A 177 -6.51 22.67 -7.86
N PRO A 178 -5.34 22.55 -8.52
CA PRO A 178 -5.26 22.53 -9.99
C PRO A 178 -6.06 21.40 -10.65
N LYS A 179 -6.30 20.29 -9.95
CA LYS A 179 -7.05 19.13 -10.47
C LYS A 179 -8.46 19.03 -9.89
N LEU A 180 -8.64 19.46 -8.63
CA LEU A 180 -9.91 19.48 -7.91
C LEU A 180 -10.81 20.64 -8.38
N GLY A 181 -10.21 21.78 -8.72
CA GLY A 181 -10.91 23.02 -9.07
C GLY A 181 -10.90 24.02 -7.91
N SER A 182 -10.72 25.30 -8.22
CA SER A 182 -10.57 26.38 -7.22
C SER A 182 -11.80 26.55 -6.33
N GLN A 183 -13.01 26.41 -6.88
CA GLN A 183 -14.26 26.50 -6.12
C GLN A 183 -14.37 25.38 -5.07
N HIS A 184 -14.11 24.13 -5.48
CA HIS A 184 -14.10 22.99 -4.56
C HIS A 184 -13.02 23.11 -3.50
N SER A 185 -11.80 23.53 -3.87
CA SER A 185 -10.72 23.76 -2.91
C SER A 185 -11.10 24.83 -1.88
N LYS A 186 -11.72 25.94 -2.31
CA LYS A 186 -12.15 27.00 -1.40
C LYS A 186 -13.25 26.52 -0.45
N ALA A 187 -14.26 25.84 -0.98
CA ALA A 187 -15.34 25.27 -0.17
C ALA A 187 -14.83 24.26 0.87
N ALA A 188 -13.88 23.38 0.49
CA ALA A 188 -13.28 22.45 1.43
C ALA A 188 -12.53 23.15 2.57
N ILE A 189 -11.81 24.24 2.28
CA ILE A 189 -11.12 25.03 3.31
C ILE A 189 -12.14 25.73 4.23
N GLU A 190 -13.22 26.29 3.68
CA GLU A 190 -14.32 26.88 4.47
C GLU A 190 -14.96 25.85 5.42
N PHE A 191 -15.15 24.61 4.96
CA PHE A 191 -15.65 23.52 5.82
C PHE A 191 -14.66 23.14 6.94
N LEU A 192 -13.35 23.12 6.66
CA LEU A 192 -12.35 22.90 7.71
C LEU A 192 -12.39 24.01 8.77
N ASP A 193 -12.52 25.27 8.34
CA ASP A 193 -12.62 26.43 9.24
C ASP A 193 -13.86 26.36 10.14
N SER A 194 -14.96 25.78 9.65
CA SER A 194 -16.21 25.58 10.40
C SER A 194 -16.31 24.24 11.16
N ASP A 195 -15.22 23.48 11.28
CA ASP A 195 -15.18 22.15 11.92
C ASP A 195 -16.04 21.07 11.24
N ASP A 196 -16.41 21.27 9.97
CA ASP A 196 -17.14 20.28 9.16
C ASP A 196 -16.17 19.44 8.33
N LEU A 197 -15.41 18.58 9.01
CA LEU A 197 -14.45 17.70 8.35
C LEU A 197 -15.12 16.70 7.40
N ALA A 198 -16.38 16.33 7.66
CA ALA A 198 -17.12 15.40 6.82
C ALA A 198 -17.38 15.98 5.42
N SER A 199 -17.87 17.22 5.34
CA SER A 199 -18.09 17.91 4.06
C SER A 199 -16.78 18.17 3.31
N ALA A 200 -15.70 18.50 4.04
CA ALA A 200 -14.37 18.61 3.43
C ALA A 200 -13.89 17.26 2.84
N ALA A 201 -14.09 16.16 3.57
CA ALA A 201 -13.74 14.82 3.11
C ALA A 201 -14.54 14.42 1.86
N GLU A 202 -15.84 14.72 1.80
CA GLU A 202 -16.66 14.49 0.58
C GLU A 202 -16.07 15.18 -0.65
N ILE A 203 -15.65 16.44 -0.51
CA ILE A 203 -14.99 17.16 -1.60
C ILE A 203 -13.66 16.49 -1.98
N ALA A 204 -12.86 16.05 -1.01
CA ALA A 204 -11.62 15.32 -1.29
C ALA A 204 -11.88 14.04 -2.08
N LEU A 205 -12.98 13.31 -1.80
CA LEU A 205 -13.34 12.09 -2.52
C LEU A 205 -13.62 12.35 -4.01
N VAL A 206 -14.16 13.51 -4.40
CA VAL A 206 -14.35 13.87 -5.81
C VAL A 206 -13.01 13.88 -6.56
N TYR A 207 -11.97 14.45 -5.96
CA TYR A 207 -10.62 14.42 -6.53
C TYR A 207 -10.09 12.99 -6.60
N TYR A 208 -10.22 12.22 -5.52
CA TYR A 208 -9.69 10.87 -5.45
C TYR A 208 -10.33 9.92 -6.45
N ASP A 209 -11.66 9.92 -6.55
CA ASP A 209 -12.39 9.02 -7.46
C ASP A 209 -12.06 9.33 -8.92
N LYS A 210 -11.88 10.61 -9.27
CA LYS A 210 -11.41 11.03 -10.59
C LYS A 210 -10.00 10.49 -10.88
N THR A 211 -9.07 10.64 -9.92
CA THR A 211 -7.69 10.14 -10.09
C THR A 211 -7.61 8.62 -10.16
N TYR A 212 -8.39 7.92 -9.33
CA TYR A 212 -8.46 6.46 -9.32
C TYR A 212 -8.98 5.94 -10.65
N ASN A 213 -10.14 6.45 -11.11
CA ASN A 213 -10.73 6.07 -12.40
C ASN A 213 -9.80 6.32 -13.59
N HIS A 214 -9.02 7.39 -13.56
CA HIS A 214 -7.99 7.62 -14.59
C HIS A 214 -6.86 6.56 -14.53
N GLY A 215 -6.47 6.12 -13.32
CA GLY A 215 -5.54 5.01 -13.13
C GLY A 215 -6.10 3.67 -13.63
N LEU A 216 -7.39 3.40 -13.39
CA LEU A 216 -8.08 2.20 -13.86
C LEU A 216 -8.06 2.10 -15.40
N LYS A 217 -8.34 3.21 -16.08
CA LYS A 217 -8.34 3.27 -17.56
C LYS A 217 -6.97 2.93 -18.18
N LYS A 218 -5.87 3.12 -17.44
CA LYS A 218 -4.53 2.73 -17.89
C LYS A 218 -4.23 1.24 -17.73
N ARG A 219 -5.10 0.49 -17.04
CA ARG A 219 -4.93 -0.94 -16.74
C ARG A 219 -6.19 -1.72 -17.17
N PRO A 220 -6.61 -1.65 -18.45
CA PRO A 220 -7.88 -2.21 -18.90
C PRO A 220 -7.94 -3.75 -18.83
N ASN A 221 -6.77 -4.41 -18.87
CA ASN A 221 -6.69 -5.88 -18.93
C ASN A 221 -6.56 -6.56 -17.56
N MET A 222 -6.55 -5.80 -16.47
CA MET A 222 -6.44 -6.38 -15.13
C MET A 222 -7.76 -7.07 -14.78
N ASN A 223 -7.71 -8.36 -14.42
CA ASN A 223 -8.89 -9.11 -14.00
C ASN A 223 -9.42 -8.52 -12.68
N ARG A 224 -10.64 -8.00 -12.68
CA ARG A 224 -11.25 -7.35 -11.51
C ARG A 224 -12.51 -8.07 -11.09
N VAL A 225 -12.58 -8.39 -9.81
CA VAL A 225 -13.73 -9.00 -9.16
C VAL A 225 -14.16 -8.08 -8.04
N THR A 226 -15.41 -7.61 -8.10
CA THR A 226 -15.97 -6.78 -7.03
C THR A 226 -16.27 -7.64 -5.81
N VAL A 227 -15.84 -7.17 -4.64
CA VAL A 227 -16.19 -7.75 -3.33
C VAL A 227 -17.02 -6.72 -2.55
N ASP A 228 -18.16 -7.14 -2.04
CA ASP A 228 -19.06 -6.26 -1.29
C ASP A 228 -18.60 -6.15 0.17
N CYS A 229 -17.98 -5.02 0.52
CA CYS A 229 -17.60 -4.71 1.90
C CYS A 229 -18.42 -3.54 2.47
N ARG A 230 -19.62 -3.26 1.96
CA ARG A 230 -20.43 -2.14 2.47
C ARG A 230 -20.79 -2.35 3.94
N ASN A 231 -20.61 -1.32 4.75
CA ASN A 231 -20.94 -1.29 6.19
C ASN A 231 -20.20 -2.33 7.06
N LEU A 232 -19.13 -2.95 6.56
CA LEU A 232 -18.29 -3.84 7.36
C LEU A 232 -17.22 -3.04 8.12
N SER A 233 -16.88 -3.41 9.35
CA SER A 233 -15.65 -2.95 9.98
C SER A 233 -14.40 -3.43 9.19
N PRO A 234 -13.20 -2.87 9.45
CA PRO A 234 -11.97 -3.41 8.87
C PRO A 234 -11.78 -4.91 9.15
N PHE A 235 -12.01 -5.33 10.40
CA PHE A 235 -11.94 -6.72 10.82
C PHE A 235 -12.93 -7.61 10.07
N GLU A 236 -14.20 -7.23 10.01
CA GLU A 236 -15.22 -8.02 9.29
C GLU A 236 -14.94 -8.10 7.79
N CYS A 237 -14.45 -7.03 7.17
CA CYS A 237 -14.09 -7.06 5.75
C CYS A 237 -12.85 -7.94 5.50
N ALA A 238 -11.86 -7.97 6.40
CA ALA A 238 -10.73 -8.89 6.28
C ALA A 238 -11.16 -10.37 6.31
N GLN A 239 -12.03 -10.74 7.26
CA GLN A 239 -12.62 -12.09 7.32
C GLN A 239 -13.40 -12.39 6.03
N HIS A 240 -14.25 -11.45 5.59
CA HIS A 240 -15.04 -11.60 4.37
C HIS A 240 -14.16 -11.79 3.12
N LEU A 241 -13.07 -11.04 2.99
CA LEU A 241 -12.11 -11.17 1.88
C LEU A 241 -11.41 -12.53 1.87
N SER A 242 -10.99 -13.02 3.03
CA SER A 242 -10.36 -14.35 3.17
C SER A 242 -11.32 -15.48 2.77
N GLU A 243 -12.57 -15.41 3.22
CA GLU A 243 -13.61 -16.36 2.82
C GLU A 243 -13.92 -16.27 1.32
N PHE A 244 -14.04 -15.04 0.79
CA PHE A 244 -14.30 -14.79 -0.61
C PHE A 244 -13.19 -15.38 -1.49
N LEU A 245 -11.93 -15.14 -1.14
CA LEU A 245 -10.77 -15.68 -1.83
C LEU A 245 -10.80 -17.22 -1.82
N THR A 246 -11.10 -17.84 -0.69
CA THR A 246 -11.22 -19.29 -0.56
C THR A 246 -12.28 -19.86 -1.51
N ASN A 247 -13.42 -19.18 -1.64
CA ASN A 247 -14.49 -19.58 -2.55
C ASN A 247 -14.13 -19.32 -4.02
N TYR A 248 -13.41 -18.25 -4.30
CA TYR A 248 -12.94 -17.90 -5.64
C TYR A 248 -11.96 -18.95 -6.18
N LEU A 249 -11.02 -19.42 -5.35
CA LEU A 249 -10.01 -20.43 -5.73
C LEU A 249 -10.57 -21.84 -5.98
N LYS A 250 -11.83 -22.11 -5.58
CA LYS A 250 -12.51 -23.40 -5.81
C LYS A 250 -13.23 -23.46 -7.18
N LYS A 251 -13.40 -22.32 -7.85
CA LYS A 251 -14.08 -22.22 -9.15
C LYS A 251 -13.10 -22.43 -10.29
#